data_AF-A0AAD5LZC7-F1
#
_entry.id   AF-A0AAD5LZC7-F1
#
_cell.length_a   1.000
_cell.length_b   1.000
_cell.length_c   1.000
_cell.angle_alpha   90.00
_cell.angle_beta   90.00
_cell.angle_gamma   90.00
#
_symmetry.space_group_name_H-M   'P 1'
#
loop_
_entity.id
_entity.type
_entity.pdbx_description
1 polymer ?
#
loop_
_entity_poly.entity_id
_entity_poly.type
_entity_poly.pdbx_seq_one_letter_code
_entity_poly.pdbx_strand_id
1 'polypeptide(L)' 'MHYEYKFRSDAADVARRINKAWGYRTVGESTAHERFREFKAGNEELTGKPRSERPTELDNET' A
#
# COMPACT_ATOMS: atom_id res chain seq x y z
N MET A 1 5.54 16.83 -4.65
CA MET A 1 4.31 16.03 -4.50
C MET A 1 3.82 16.17 -3.06
N HIS A 2 2.51 16.38 -2.85
CA HIS A 2 1.91 16.50 -1.51
C HIS A 2 1.38 15.14 -1.07
N TYR A 3 1.93 14.56 0.00
CA TYR A 3 1.43 13.32 0.59
C TYR A 3 0.53 13.61 1.78
N GLU A 4 -0.68 13.07 1.79
CA GLU A 4 -1.69 13.31 2.85
C GLU A 4 -1.28 12.80 4.24
N TYR A 5 -0.30 11.89 4.33
CA TYR A 5 0.23 11.39 5.61
C TYR A 5 0.94 12.49 6.43
N LYS A 6 1.49 13.52 5.76
CA LYS A 6 2.20 14.63 6.42
C LYS A 6 1.25 15.60 7.15
N PHE A 7 -0.07 15.49 6.93
CA PHE A 7 -1.08 16.35 7.54
C PHE A 7 -1.76 15.74 8.78
N ARG A 8 -1.22 14.65 9.36
CA ARG A 8 -1.86 13.88 10.44
C ARG A 8 -3.29 13.41 10.11
N SER A 9 -3.59 13.22 8.83
CA SER A 9 -4.87 12.68 8.38
C SER A 9 -5.03 11.24 8.89
N ASP A 10 -6.23 10.87 9.31
CA ASP A 10 -6.54 9.48 9.63
C ASP A 10 -6.61 8.63 8.35
N ALA A 11 -6.09 7.40 8.40
CA ALA A 11 -6.01 6.54 7.23
C ALA A 11 -7.40 6.12 6.72
N ALA A 12 -8.40 6.02 7.60
CA ALA A 12 -9.78 5.76 7.21
C ALA A 12 -10.41 6.99 6.54
N ASP A 13 -10.08 8.20 6.99
CA ASP A 13 -10.52 9.43 6.32
C ASP A 13 -9.96 9.56 4.90
N VAL A 14 -8.69 9.22 4.72
CA VAL A 14 -8.08 9.20 3.38
C VAL A 14 -8.72 8.12 2.50
N ALA A 15 -8.95 6.92 3.03
CA ALA A 15 -9.66 5.86 2.30
C ALA A 15 -11.07 6.33 1.86
N ARG A 16 -11.81 7.01 2.73
CA ARG A 16 -13.13 7.59 2.40
C ARG A 16 -13.03 8.65 1.31
N ARG A 17 -12.04 9.55 1.36
CA ARG A 17 -11.82 10.58 0.34
C ARG A 17 -11.45 9.98 -1.01
N ILE A 18 -10.57 8.99 -1.03
CA ILE A 18 -10.18 8.26 -2.25
C ILE A 18 -11.40 7.54 -2.85
N ASN A 19 -12.17 6.83 -2.02
CA ASN A 19 -13.36 6.14 -2.48
C ASN A 19 -14.45 7.12 -2.98
N LYS A 20 -14.53 8.33 -2.42
CA LYS A 20 -15.43 9.38 -2.90
C LYS A 20 -14.98 9.95 -4.26
N ALA A 21 -13.67 10.12 -4.45
CA ALA A 21 -13.12 10.69 -5.68
C ALA A 21 -13.12 9.69 -6.85
N TRP A 22 -12.79 8.42 -6.58
CA TRP A 22 -12.49 7.42 -7.62
C TRP A 22 -13.48 6.25 -7.64
N GLY A 23 -14.51 6.26 -6.79
CA GLY A 23 -15.55 5.24 -6.76
C GLY A 23 -15.48 4.33 -5.53
N TYR A 24 -16.62 3.72 -5.23
CA TYR A 24 -16.76 2.82 -4.08
C TYR A 24 -15.86 1.58 -4.24
N ARG A 25 -15.11 1.23 -3.19
CA ARG A 25 -14.14 0.11 -3.11
C ARG A 25 -12.84 0.26 -3.89
N THR A 26 -12.48 1.46 -4.34
CA THR A 26 -11.16 1.69 -4.96
C THR A 26 -10.02 1.41 -3.99
N VAL A 27 -10.18 1.75 -2.70
CA VAL A 27 -9.22 1.42 -1.64
C VAL A 27 -9.96 0.89 -0.42
N GLY A 28 -9.53 -0.27 0.07
CA GLY A 28 -9.96 -0.80 1.36
C GLY A 28 -9.30 -0.06 2.51
N GLU A 29 -10.00 0.12 3.62
CA GLU A 29 -9.47 0.78 4.82
C GLU A 29 -8.19 0.09 5.33
N SER A 30 -8.15 -1.24 5.32
CA SER A 30 -6.96 -2.03 5.67
C SER A 30 -5.75 -1.69 4.81
N THR A 31 -5.96 -1.51 3.50
CA THR A 31 -4.89 -1.13 2.55
C THR A 31 -4.39 0.28 2.84
N ALA A 32 -5.29 1.23 3.15
CA ALA A 32 -4.90 2.57 3.56
C ALA A 32 -4.09 2.54 4.86
N HIS A 33 -4.50 1.74 5.84
CA HIS A 33 -3.77 1.57 7.11
C HIS A 33 -2.37 0.98 6.91
N GLU A 34 -2.23 -0.04 6.07
CA GLU A 34 -0.94 -0.64 5.72
C GLU A 34 0.00 0.38 5.08
N ARG A 35 -0.49 1.15 4.10
CA ARG A 35 0.30 2.20 3.44
C ARG A 35 0.68 3.33 4.38
N PHE A 36 -0.19 3.73 5.29
CA PHE A 36 0.14 4.70 6.32
C PHE A 36 1.23 4.20 7.28
N ARG A 37 1.30 2.90 7.55
CA ARG A 37 2.39 2.32 8.34
C ARG A 37 3.71 2.36 7.59
N GLU A 38 3.71 1.99 6.30
CA GLU A 38 4.91 2.06 5.45
C GLU A 38 5.44 3.49 5.29
N PHE A 39 4.56 4.45 5.03
CA PHE A 39 4.93 5.87 4.93
C PHE A 39 5.49 6.41 6.25
N LYS A 40 4.90 6.04 7.40
CA LYS A 40 5.44 6.42 8.72
C LYS A 40 6.79 5.77 9.03
N ALA A 41 7.09 4.61 8.45
CA ALA A 41 8.39 3.97 8.54
C ALA A 41 9.44 4.58 7.58
N GLY A 42 9.07 5.62 6.81
CA GLY A 42 9.96 6.29 5.86
C GLY A 42 10.01 5.66 4.48
N ASN A 43 9.20 4.63 4.23
CA ASN A 43 9.08 4.01 2.89
C ASN A 43 7.95 4.67 2.09
N GLU A 44 8.27 5.74 1.36
CA GLU A 44 7.32 6.47 0.49
C GLU A 44 7.10 5.80 -0.89
N GLU A 45 7.63 4.58 -1.12
CA GLU A 45 7.41 3.88 -2.39
C GLU A 45 5.94 3.50 -2.59
N LEU A 46 5.39 3.90 -3.74
CA LEU A 46 4.04 3.57 -4.15
C LEU A 46 3.97 2.15 -4.73
N THR A 47 5.01 1.74 -5.45
CA THR A 47 5.23 0.37 -5.88
C THR A 47 5.47 -0.46 -4.62
N GLY A 48 4.54 -1.37 -4.30
CA GLY A 48 4.71 -2.27 -3.16
C GLY A 48 6.01 -3.07 -3.26
N LYS A 49 6.47 -3.65 -2.15
CA LYS A 49 7.65 -4.52 -2.16
C LYS A 49 7.52 -5.60 -3.25
N PRO A 50 8.62 -5.97 -3.92
CA PRO A 50 8.60 -7.10 -4.84
C PRO A 50 8.02 -8.31 -4.10
N ARG A 51 7.01 -8.93 -4.72
CA ARG A 51 6.47 -10.19 -4.19
C ARG A 51 7.60 -11.21 -4.20
N SER A 52 7.78 -11.94 -3.10
CA SER A 52 8.70 -13.07 -3.06
C SER A 52 8.42 -13.95 -4.26
N GLU A 53 9.41 -14.08 -5.14
CA GLU A 53 9.31 -14.99 -6.28
C GLU A 53 9.13 -16.41 -5.74
N ARG A 54 8.33 -17.22 -6.45
CA ARG A 54 8.18 -18.63 -6.12
C ARG A 54 9.58 -19.26 -6.21
N PRO A 55 10.09 -19.92 -5.15
CA PRO A 55 11.35 -20.65 -5.25
C PRO A 55 11.28 -21.60 -6.44
N THR A 56 12.16 -21.40 -7.42
CA THR A 56 12.22 -22.20 -8.64
C THR A 56 13.43 -23.13 -8.55
N GLU A 57 13.60 -23.81 -7.41
CA GLU A 57 14.50 -24.96 -7.30
C GLU A 57 13.74 -26.19 -7.81
N LEU A 58 13.71 -26.36 -9.13
CA LEU A 58 13.55 -27.69 -9.72
C LEU A 58 14.93 -28.31 -9.73
N ASP A 59 15.23 -29.08 -8.70
CA ASP A 59 16.37 -29.99 -8.65
C ASP A 59 16.18 -31.05 -9.74
N ASN A 60 16.65 -30.77 -10.95
CA ASN A 60 16.80 -31.78 -11.99
C ASN A 60 18.19 -32.40 -11.81
N GLU A 61 18.31 -33.28 -10.82
CA GLU A 61 19.35 -34.31 -10.83
C GLU A 61 19.11 -35.18 -12.07
N THR A 62 19.93 -34.97 -13.10
CA THR A 62 19.98 -35.81 -14.32
C THR A 62 21.21 -36.69 -14.25
#